data_AF-A0A1T2LCN8-F1
#
_entry.id   AF-A0A1T2LCN8-F1
#
_cell.length_a   1.000
_cell.length_b   1.000
_cell.length_c   1.000
_cell.angle_alpha   90.00
_cell.angle_beta   90.00
_cell.angle_gamma   90.00
#
_symmetry.space_group_name_H-M   'P 1'
#
loop_
_entity.id
_entity.type
_entity.pdbx_description
1 polymer ?
#
loop_
_entity_poly.entity_id
_entity_poly.type
_entity_poly.pdbx_seq_one_letter_code
_entity_poly.pdbx_strand_id
1 'polypeptide(L)'
;MRGRQLYTSLKEVCLPDHNSPSLRSRSLSGFVVDDFPFVRWPNGKPCVAVNAYILDAQLDGVQDGTLKGYAANLSHVVRYCASHNTGFDSLTDNDIWNLSEVLATERNPSDPTTLRRNPNTNKTILRATLVFLAWYQARFLAHTKTPLIGEASDTPQITVRIKVNERRVQASRTLGEEKKRKISLSEFDRSGSHYLVHRAFPSEVSTDPKRPITQEQIQAIEKVIDTKADADMGGIPSPLLSATREYLRARRMFTVFLMKRTGLRPGELLGISADQNVVKNKSIEIPTLKGRKKEPFIRKFPFRMKDGLRFNRYVSSRTAFTRAILAYDPGYKEPKGLLLSSRGLEISTESITKDFTRLTVGAGFEDVNLCLRQFRIRFITQQVAMHLKKQMQKTGRDQQSFEEADYTTVLKRIAELTGHKSEQSLWFYVDLGWEELGLWTSVDRSIERLNAADTFFDELMELKHDAKKMTNMASEQIVDFCVQRLGQIIGANKALLEEPDDEVFLA
;
A
#
# COMPACT_ATOMS: atom_id res chain seq x y z
N MET A 1 -12.89 -23.20 11.38
CA MET A 1 -11.76 -22.95 12.33
C MET A 1 -10.92 -21.78 11.82
N ARG A 2 -10.66 -20.74 12.63
CA ARG A 2 -9.70 -19.69 12.27
C ARG A 2 -8.30 -20.33 12.19
N GLY A 3 -7.83 -20.64 11.00
CA GLY A 3 -6.49 -21.19 10.81
C GLY A 3 -5.44 -20.21 11.35
N ARG A 4 -4.78 -20.56 12.45
CA ARG A 4 -3.70 -19.76 13.05
C ARG A 4 -2.65 -19.43 11.98
N GLN A 5 -2.13 -18.21 12.00
CA GLN A 5 -1.04 -17.81 11.12
C GLN A 5 0.17 -18.72 11.38
N LEU A 6 0.74 -19.30 10.33
CA LEU A 6 1.85 -20.25 10.44
C LEU A 6 3.23 -19.61 10.36
N TYR A 7 3.29 -18.28 10.24
CA TYR A 7 4.56 -17.56 10.17
C TYR A 7 4.59 -16.37 11.11
N THR A 8 5.79 -16.04 11.56
CA THR A 8 6.09 -14.91 12.45
C THR A 8 7.27 -14.14 11.89
N SER A 9 7.26 -12.81 11.99
CA SER A 9 8.44 -12.01 11.66
C SER A 9 9.43 -12.04 12.82
N LEU A 10 10.65 -12.47 12.53
CA LEU A 10 11.77 -12.42 13.45
C LEU A 10 12.52 -11.10 13.23
N LYS A 11 12.93 -10.46 14.33
CA LYS A 11 13.77 -9.26 14.28
C LYS A 11 15.23 -9.63 14.43
N GLU A 12 16.12 -8.80 13.88
CA GLU A 12 17.56 -8.91 14.05
C GLU A 12 18.15 -10.28 13.72
N VAL A 13 17.71 -10.91 12.63
CA VAL A 13 18.23 -12.22 12.20
C VAL A 13 19.58 -12.03 11.52
N CYS A 14 20.64 -12.58 12.12
CA CYS A 14 21.97 -12.59 11.51
C CYS A 14 22.06 -13.70 10.44
N LEU A 15 22.26 -13.30 9.19
CA LEU A 15 22.42 -14.19 8.04
C LEU A 15 23.86 -14.11 7.50
N PRO A 16 24.43 -15.23 6.99
CA PRO A 16 25.76 -15.22 6.40
C PRO A 16 25.79 -14.43 5.08
N ASP A 17 26.75 -13.51 4.95
CA ASP A 17 27.06 -12.82 3.71
C ASP A 17 27.94 -13.72 2.82
N HIS A 18 27.31 -14.35 1.86
CA HIS A 18 27.94 -15.24 0.87
C HIS A 18 28.56 -14.46 -0.30
N ASN A 19 28.35 -13.13 -0.37
CA ASN A 19 28.95 -12.25 -1.37
C ASN A 19 30.25 -11.60 -0.90
N SER A 20 30.77 -11.96 0.28
CA SER A 20 32.04 -11.45 0.81
C SER A 20 33.22 -12.21 0.18
N PRO A 21 33.96 -11.62 -0.77
CA PRO A 21 35.00 -12.33 -1.50
C PRO A 21 36.30 -12.24 -0.72
N SER A 22 36.47 -13.05 0.33
CA SER A 22 37.83 -13.37 0.75
C SER A 22 37.92 -14.73 1.44
N LEU A 23 38.48 -15.70 0.71
CA LEU A 23 39.06 -16.93 1.27
C LEU A 23 40.22 -16.67 2.26
N ARG A 24 40.59 -15.40 2.48
CA ARG A 24 41.65 -14.95 3.40
C ARG A 24 41.13 -14.39 4.72
N SER A 25 39.84 -14.08 4.84
CA SER A 25 39.23 -13.67 6.11
C SER A 25 38.68 -14.89 6.83
N ARG A 26 39.17 -15.16 8.05
CA ARG A 26 38.60 -16.19 8.93
C ARG A 26 37.26 -15.78 9.57
N SER A 27 36.73 -14.59 9.27
CA SER A 27 35.41 -14.16 9.74
C SER A 27 34.39 -14.22 8.61
N LEU A 28 33.36 -15.05 8.80
CA LEU A 28 32.10 -14.96 8.07
C LEU A 28 31.49 -13.60 8.41
N SER A 29 31.51 -12.65 7.47
CA SER A 29 30.70 -11.45 7.61
C SER A 29 29.23 -11.85 7.53
N GLY A 30 28.43 -11.45 8.50
CA GLY A 30 26.97 -11.60 8.44
C GLY A 30 26.30 -10.26 8.18
N PHE A 31 25.08 -10.29 7.67
CA PHE A 31 24.20 -9.13 7.65
C PHE A 31 22.96 -9.40 8.50
N VAL A 32 22.49 -8.36 9.18
CA VAL A 32 21.28 -8.44 10.00
C VAL A 32 20.08 -8.12 9.13
N VAL A 33 19.09 -9.00 9.14
CA VAL A 33 17.79 -8.81 8.50
C VAL A 33 16.74 -8.60 9.57
N ASP A 34 16.06 -7.47 9.50
CA ASP A 34 14.87 -7.21 10.28
C ASP A 34 13.63 -7.81 9.59
N ASP A 35 12.67 -8.25 10.40
CA ASP A 35 11.36 -8.73 9.96
C ASP A 35 11.31 -10.01 9.10
N PHE A 36 12.36 -10.85 9.16
CA PHE A 36 12.46 -12.11 8.43
C PHE A 36 11.26 -13.04 8.71
N PRO A 37 10.50 -13.49 7.69
CA PRO A 37 9.32 -14.32 7.91
C PRO A 37 9.71 -15.78 8.14
N PHE A 38 9.47 -16.25 9.37
CA PHE A 38 9.79 -17.60 9.80
C PHE A 38 8.53 -18.47 9.88
N VAL A 39 8.49 -19.56 9.11
CA VAL A 39 7.36 -20.47 8.95
C VAL A 39 7.50 -21.70 9.84
N ARG A 40 6.39 -22.10 10.47
CA ARG A 40 6.25 -23.28 11.32
C ARG A 40 5.14 -24.18 10.78
N TRP A 41 5.28 -25.48 11.01
CA TRP A 41 4.20 -26.44 10.86
C TRP A 41 3.09 -26.16 11.88
N PRO A 42 1.86 -26.67 11.67
CA PRO A 42 0.77 -26.54 12.64
C PRO A 42 1.10 -27.07 14.04
N ASN A 43 2.01 -28.04 14.15
CA ASN A 43 2.52 -28.58 15.41
C ASN A 43 3.57 -27.68 16.10
N GLY A 44 3.89 -26.51 15.56
CA GLY A 44 4.84 -25.54 16.11
C GLY A 44 6.31 -25.76 15.70
N LYS A 45 6.66 -26.91 15.12
CA LYS A 45 8.02 -27.20 14.65
C LYS A 45 8.38 -26.31 13.45
N PRO A 46 9.65 -25.87 13.30
CA PRO A 46 10.09 -25.13 12.11
C PRO A 46 9.83 -25.89 10.82
N CYS A 47 9.32 -25.21 9.79
CA CYS A 47 9.23 -25.77 8.44
C CYS A 47 10.55 -25.52 7.70
N VAL A 48 11.51 -26.44 7.85
CA VAL A 48 12.89 -26.28 7.36
C VAL A 48 12.92 -25.99 5.85
N ALA A 49 12.18 -26.74 5.04
CA ALA A 49 12.17 -26.57 3.59
C ALA A 49 11.69 -25.17 3.15
N VAL A 50 10.58 -24.68 3.74
CA VAL A 50 10.04 -23.36 3.40
C VAL A 50 10.95 -22.24 3.92
N ASN A 51 11.51 -22.38 5.12
CA ASN A 51 12.44 -21.39 5.65
C ASN A 51 13.73 -21.31 4.83
N ALA A 52 14.25 -22.44 4.34
CA ALA A 52 15.38 -22.49 3.43
C ALA A 52 15.05 -21.82 2.07
N TYR A 53 13.85 -22.05 1.53
CA TYR A 53 13.39 -21.36 0.31
C TYR A 53 13.33 -19.83 0.48
N ILE A 54 12.78 -19.36 1.60
CA ILE A 54 12.68 -17.93 1.92
C ILE A 54 14.07 -17.33 2.13
N LEU A 55 14.97 -18.07 2.79
CA LEU A 55 16.36 -17.67 2.96
C LEU A 55 17.04 -17.49 1.60
N ASP A 56 17.02 -18.50 0.72
CA ASP A 56 17.58 -18.41 -0.63
C ASP A 56 17.00 -17.22 -1.41
N ALA A 57 15.69 -16.97 -1.30
CA ALA A 57 15.06 -15.81 -1.92
C ALA A 57 15.59 -14.48 -1.36
N GLN A 58 15.88 -14.38 -0.06
CA GLN A 58 16.52 -13.19 0.53
C GLN A 58 17.94 -13.01 -0.01
N LEU A 59 18.71 -14.10 -0.14
CA LEU A 59 20.06 -14.10 -0.71
C LEU A 59 20.06 -13.64 -2.18
N ASP A 60 19.01 -14.00 -2.94
CA ASP A 60 18.75 -13.50 -4.30
C ASP A 60 18.34 -12.01 -4.35
N GLY A 61 18.23 -11.33 -3.20
CA GLY A 61 17.87 -9.91 -3.10
C GLY A 61 16.37 -9.61 -3.22
N VAL A 62 15.50 -10.59 -2.91
CA VAL A 62 14.05 -10.37 -2.80
C VAL A 62 13.74 -9.49 -1.59
N GLN A 63 12.84 -8.52 -1.72
CA GLN A 63 12.49 -7.63 -0.61
C GLN A 63 11.61 -8.30 0.46
N ASP A 64 11.75 -7.87 1.71
CA ASP A 64 11.06 -8.44 2.88
C ASP A 64 9.52 -8.51 2.72
N GLY A 65 8.91 -7.50 2.10
CA GLY A 65 7.47 -7.51 1.82
C GLY A 65 7.04 -8.65 0.88
N THR A 66 7.89 -8.98 -0.10
CA THR A 66 7.66 -10.11 -1.00
C THR A 66 7.89 -11.44 -0.28
N LEU A 67 8.91 -11.52 0.59
CA LEU A 67 9.14 -12.70 1.42
C LEU A 67 7.96 -13.00 2.36
N LYS A 68 7.40 -11.98 3.00
CA LYS A 68 6.17 -12.12 3.82
C LYS A 68 5.03 -12.66 2.97
N GLY A 69 4.92 -12.22 1.72
CA GLY A 69 3.98 -12.76 0.73
C GLY A 69 4.23 -14.24 0.41
N TYR A 70 5.49 -14.66 0.22
CA TYR A 70 5.84 -16.07 0.03
C TYR A 70 5.48 -16.91 1.26
N ALA A 71 5.83 -16.48 2.46
CA ALA A 71 5.46 -17.18 3.70
C ALA A 71 3.95 -17.33 3.85
N ALA A 72 3.17 -16.28 3.54
CA ALA A 72 1.72 -16.31 3.58
C ALA A 72 1.13 -17.31 2.57
N ASN A 73 1.61 -17.28 1.32
CA ASN A 73 1.14 -18.19 0.27
C ASN A 73 1.53 -19.65 0.56
N LEU A 74 2.79 -19.89 0.93
CA LEU A 74 3.31 -21.23 1.21
C LEU A 74 2.72 -21.84 2.48
N SER A 75 2.22 -21.03 3.42
CA SER A 75 1.45 -21.53 4.56
C SER A 75 0.23 -22.37 4.15
N HIS A 76 -0.28 -22.23 2.93
CA HIS A 76 -1.38 -23.06 2.44
C HIS A 76 -0.96 -24.49 2.15
N VAL A 77 0.13 -24.69 1.40
CA VAL A 77 0.64 -26.04 1.12
C VAL A 77 1.17 -26.70 2.40
N VAL A 78 1.78 -25.94 3.32
CA VAL A 78 2.20 -26.45 4.64
C VAL A 78 1.01 -26.98 5.45
N ARG A 79 -0.13 -26.27 5.44
CA ARG A 79 -1.35 -26.76 6.11
C ARG A 79 -1.91 -28.02 5.44
N TYR A 80 -1.93 -28.03 4.10
CA TYR A 80 -2.40 -29.16 3.33
C TYR A 80 -1.59 -30.44 3.61
N CYS A 81 -0.25 -30.33 3.56
CA CYS A 81 0.65 -31.43 3.89
C CYS A 81 0.43 -31.95 5.32
N ALA A 82 0.27 -31.03 6.28
CA ALA A 82 0.02 -31.41 7.67
C ALA A 82 -1.34 -32.09 7.90
N SER A 83 -2.40 -31.67 7.19
CA SER A 83 -3.73 -32.27 7.35
C SER A 83 -3.86 -33.63 6.66
N HIS A 84 -3.12 -33.86 5.58
CA HIS A 84 -3.11 -35.12 4.83
C HIS A 84 -1.96 -36.05 5.24
N ASN A 85 -1.17 -35.67 6.25
CA ASN A 85 0.00 -36.40 6.72
C ASN A 85 0.95 -36.80 5.57
N THR A 86 1.23 -35.86 4.66
CA THR A 86 2.07 -36.06 3.48
C THR A 86 3.28 -35.11 3.48
N GLY A 87 4.39 -35.57 2.91
CA GLY A 87 5.59 -34.77 2.67
C GLY A 87 5.46 -33.87 1.44
N PHE A 88 6.45 -33.02 1.18
CA PHE A 88 6.49 -32.24 -0.06
C PHE A 88 6.91 -33.09 -1.27
N ASP A 89 7.68 -34.14 -1.02
CA ASP A 89 8.25 -35.12 -1.96
C ASP A 89 7.22 -36.14 -2.51
N SER A 90 6.09 -36.29 -1.83
CA SER A 90 5.02 -37.22 -2.19
C SER A 90 3.77 -36.53 -2.76
N LEU A 91 3.85 -35.24 -3.09
CA LEU A 91 2.73 -34.50 -3.65
C LEU A 91 2.52 -34.87 -5.12
N THR A 92 1.25 -35.06 -5.47
CA THR A 92 0.82 -35.45 -6.83
C THR A 92 -0.06 -34.38 -7.47
N ASP A 93 -0.34 -34.53 -8.77
CA ASP A 93 -1.32 -33.68 -9.47
C ASP A 93 -2.70 -33.66 -8.77
N ASN A 94 -3.10 -34.75 -8.11
CA ASN A 94 -4.36 -34.83 -7.35
C ASN A 94 -4.30 -33.96 -6.10
N ASP A 95 -3.14 -33.88 -5.43
CA ASP A 95 -2.96 -33.02 -4.27
C ASP A 95 -3.04 -31.54 -4.62
N ILE A 96 -2.48 -31.16 -5.78
CA ILE A 96 -2.60 -29.78 -6.28
C ILE A 96 -4.06 -29.45 -6.62
N TRP A 97 -4.82 -30.43 -7.13
CA TRP A 97 -6.26 -30.30 -7.36
C TRP A 97 -7.04 -30.09 -6.06
N ASN A 98 -6.85 -30.97 -5.09
CA ASN A 98 -7.51 -30.88 -3.78
C ASN A 98 -7.17 -29.58 -3.07
N LEU A 99 -5.90 -29.14 -3.13
CA LEU A 99 -5.48 -27.85 -2.59
C LEU A 99 -6.25 -26.70 -3.27
N SER A 100 -6.40 -26.73 -4.59
CA SER A 100 -7.16 -25.72 -5.33
C SER A 100 -8.63 -25.69 -4.90
N GLU A 101 -9.25 -26.85 -4.73
CA GLU A 101 -10.65 -26.99 -4.30
C GLU A 101 -10.86 -26.48 -2.86
N VAL A 102 -9.97 -26.84 -1.92
CA VAL A 102 -10.01 -26.33 -0.55
C VAL A 102 -9.89 -24.80 -0.54
N LEU A 103 -9.02 -24.23 -1.36
CA LEU A 103 -8.87 -22.77 -1.47
C LEU A 103 -10.10 -22.10 -2.11
N ALA A 104 -10.78 -22.78 -3.03
CA ALA A 104 -11.95 -22.28 -3.74
C ALA A 104 -13.24 -22.34 -2.91
N THR A 105 -13.35 -23.31 -2.00
CA THR A 105 -14.54 -23.53 -1.16
C THR A 105 -14.47 -22.86 0.20
N GLU A 106 -13.30 -22.38 0.62
CA GLU A 106 -13.12 -21.75 1.93
C GLU A 106 -13.98 -20.48 2.07
N ARG A 107 -14.86 -20.45 3.08
CA ARG A 107 -15.74 -19.32 3.41
C ARG A 107 -15.08 -18.33 4.35
N ASN A 108 -15.51 -17.07 4.29
CA ASN A 108 -15.00 -16.04 5.19
C ASN A 108 -15.50 -16.31 6.63
N PRO A 109 -14.61 -16.36 7.65
CA PRO A 109 -15.04 -16.60 9.03
C PRO A 109 -15.95 -15.53 9.61
N SER A 110 -15.87 -14.30 9.10
CA SER A 110 -16.70 -13.17 9.55
C SER A 110 -18.05 -13.12 8.84
N ASP A 111 -18.12 -13.67 7.63
CA ASP A 111 -19.34 -13.73 6.83
C ASP A 111 -19.34 -15.05 6.03
N PRO A 112 -20.04 -16.09 6.51
CA PRO A 112 -20.05 -17.40 5.86
C PRO A 112 -20.68 -17.41 4.46
N THR A 113 -21.39 -16.36 4.06
CA THR A 113 -22.04 -16.28 2.73
C THR A 113 -21.01 -15.99 1.64
N THR A 114 -19.93 -15.27 1.97
CA THR A 114 -18.88 -14.90 1.03
C THR A 114 -17.71 -15.89 1.01
N LEU A 115 -17.11 -16.04 -0.18
CA LEU A 115 -15.88 -16.79 -0.33
C LEU A 115 -14.72 -16.01 0.31
N ARG A 116 -13.82 -16.74 0.98
CA ARG A 116 -12.66 -16.13 1.64
C ARG A 116 -11.68 -15.52 0.62
N ARG A 117 -11.62 -16.06 -0.59
CA ARG A 117 -10.66 -15.65 -1.63
C ARG A 117 -11.32 -15.65 -3.00
N ASN A 118 -10.83 -14.75 -3.85
CA ASN A 118 -11.17 -14.77 -5.26
C ASN A 118 -10.27 -15.75 -6.04
N PRO A 119 -10.69 -16.18 -7.25
CA PRO A 119 -9.92 -17.10 -8.10
C PRO A 119 -8.48 -16.64 -8.40
N ASN A 120 -8.26 -15.34 -8.57
CA ASN A 120 -6.93 -14.78 -8.83
C ASN A 120 -5.97 -14.95 -7.63
N THR A 121 -6.50 -14.89 -6.41
CA THR A 121 -5.73 -15.12 -5.18
C THR A 121 -5.37 -16.60 -5.06
N ASN A 122 -6.31 -17.50 -5.36
CA ASN A 122 -6.06 -18.94 -5.39
C ASN A 122 -4.97 -19.28 -6.42
N LYS A 123 -5.04 -18.71 -7.62
CA LYS A 123 -4.00 -18.83 -8.64
C LYS A 123 -2.64 -18.34 -8.16
N THR A 124 -2.60 -17.25 -7.40
CA THR A 124 -1.35 -16.70 -6.83
C THR A 124 -0.74 -17.66 -5.80
N ILE A 125 -1.56 -18.24 -4.92
CA ILE A 125 -1.12 -19.23 -3.94
C ILE A 125 -0.56 -20.46 -4.66
N LEU A 126 -1.30 -21.02 -5.61
CA LEU A 126 -0.89 -22.21 -6.35
C LEU A 126 0.40 -21.97 -7.15
N ARG A 127 0.55 -20.80 -7.80
CA ARG A 127 1.80 -20.42 -8.48
C ARG A 127 2.98 -20.39 -7.51
N ALA A 128 2.82 -19.79 -6.34
CA ALA A 128 3.88 -19.77 -5.32
C ALA A 128 4.25 -21.18 -4.87
N THR A 129 3.26 -22.06 -4.68
CA THR A 129 3.48 -23.48 -4.36
C THR A 129 4.29 -24.18 -5.46
N LEU A 130 3.93 -24.06 -6.73
CA LEU A 130 4.68 -24.74 -7.81
C LEU A 130 6.12 -24.24 -7.93
N VAL A 131 6.36 -22.93 -7.79
CA VAL A 131 7.72 -22.37 -7.79
C VAL A 131 8.53 -22.89 -6.61
N PHE A 132 7.92 -23.01 -5.43
CA PHE A 132 8.56 -23.62 -4.27
C PHE A 132 8.89 -25.10 -4.51
N LEU A 133 7.97 -25.88 -5.08
CA LEU A 133 8.19 -27.31 -5.37
C LEU A 133 9.28 -27.52 -6.43
N ALA A 134 9.36 -26.65 -7.44
CA ALA A 134 10.45 -26.68 -8.43
C ALA A 134 11.81 -26.44 -7.77
N TRP A 135 11.90 -25.44 -6.88
CA TRP A 135 13.11 -25.21 -6.08
C TRP A 135 13.40 -26.39 -5.12
N TYR A 136 12.38 -26.95 -4.48
CA TYR A 136 12.51 -28.06 -3.55
C TYR A 136 13.06 -29.30 -4.24
N GLN A 137 12.56 -29.62 -5.44
CA GLN A 137 13.08 -30.69 -6.29
C GLN A 137 14.56 -30.49 -6.60
N ALA A 138 14.93 -29.30 -7.09
CA ALA A 138 16.32 -29.00 -7.45
C ALA A 138 17.26 -29.09 -6.26
N ARG A 139 16.80 -28.72 -5.06
CA ARG A 139 17.65 -28.65 -3.86
C ARG A 139 17.76 -29.97 -3.10
N PHE A 140 16.68 -30.74 -3.02
CA PHE A 140 16.58 -31.91 -2.14
C PHE A 140 16.35 -33.23 -2.87
N LEU A 141 15.85 -33.22 -4.11
CA LEU A 141 15.42 -34.42 -4.84
C LEU A 141 16.20 -34.67 -6.13
N ALA A 142 17.40 -34.09 -6.28
CA ALA A 142 18.21 -34.12 -7.51
C ALA A 142 18.58 -35.53 -8.03
N HIS A 143 18.36 -36.59 -7.25
CA HIS A 143 18.68 -37.98 -7.59
C HIS A 143 17.48 -38.94 -7.55
N THR A 144 16.26 -38.40 -7.54
CA THR A 144 15.04 -39.22 -7.57
C THR A 144 14.77 -39.76 -8.98
N LYS A 145 14.34 -41.04 -9.09
CA LYS A 145 14.03 -41.69 -10.38
C LYS A 145 12.85 -41.03 -11.10
N THR A 146 11.88 -40.54 -10.35
CA THR A 146 10.69 -39.85 -10.85
C THR A 146 10.71 -38.42 -10.35
N PRO A 147 10.76 -37.42 -11.26
CA PRO A 147 10.68 -36.02 -10.87
C PRO A 147 9.40 -35.73 -10.08
N LEU A 148 9.50 -34.91 -9.04
CA LEU A 148 8.34 -34.38 -8.33
C LEU A 148 7.50 -33.46 -9.22
N ILE A 149 8.15 -32.58 -9.99
CA ILE A 149 7.51 -31.57 -10.83
C ILE A 149 8.27 -31.43 -12.16
N GLY A 150 7.54 -31.38 -13.28
CA GLY A 150 8.11 -31.37 -14.63
C GLY A 150 7.08 -31.11 -15.74
N GLU A 151 7.54 -31.08 -16.98
CA GLU A 151 6.64 -31.15 -18.15
C GLU A 151 6.17 -32.60 -18.37
N ALA A 152 5.08 -32.79 -19.11
CA ALA A 152 4.48 -34.12 -19.31
C ALA A 152 5.43 -35.15 -19.97
N SER A 153 6.46 -34.68 -20.68
CA SER A 153 7.51 -35.53 -21.28
C SER A 153 8.30 -36.32 -20.26
N ASP A 154 8.43 -35.79 -19.04
CA ASP A 154 9.35 -36.31 -18.03
C ASP A 154 8.65 -37.24 -17.02
N THR A 155 7.35 -37.51 -17.24
CA THR A 155 6.48 -38.31 -16.36
C THR A 155 6.58 -37.92 -14.86
N PRO A 156 6.43 -36.64 -14.50
CA PRO A 156 6.56 -36.18 -13.12
C PRO A 156 5.33 -36.57 -12.27
N GLN A 157 5.48 -36.52 -10.94
CA GLN A 157 4.32 -36.63 -10.02
C GLN A 157 3.35 -35.44 -10.17
N ILE A 158 3.88 -34.26 -10.53
CA ILE A 158 3.14 -33.02 -10.77
C ILE A 158 3.47 -32.49 -12.16
N THR A 159 2.46 -32.42 -13.03
CA THR A 159 2.61 -32.01 -14.42
C THR A 159 2.32 -30.51 -14.58
N VAL A 160 3.34 -29.75 -15.00
CA VAL A 160 3.21 -28.30 -15.26
C VAL A 160 3.51 -27.95 -16.71
N ARG A 161 3.05 -26.76 -17.11
CA ARG A 161 3.45 -26.10 -18.37
C ARG A 161 4.15 -24.79 -18.03
N ILE A 162 5.14 -24.41 -18.83
CA ILE A 162 5.83 -23.13 -18.70
C ILE A 162 5.24 -22.15 -19.71
N LYS A 163 4.82 -20.97 -19.26
CA LYS A 163 4.31 -19.89 -20.12
C LYS A 163 5.15 -18.63 -19.99
N VAL A 164 5.35 -17.94 -21.11
CA VAL A 164 6.03 -16.64 -21.17
C VAL A 164 5.13 -15.56 -20.58
N ASN A 165 5.71 -14.65 -19.80
CA ASN A 165 5.07 -13.44 -19.31
C ASN A 165 5.32 -12.29 -20.29
N GLU A 166 4.52 -12.24 -21.36
CA GLU A 166 4.68 -11.28 -22.45
C GLU A 166 4.76 -9.83 -21.96
N ARG A 167 3.90 -9.44 -21.00
CA ARG A 167 3.90 -8.09 -20.42
C ARG A 167 5.22 -7.73 -19.75
N ARG A 168 5.85 -8.68 -19.06
CA ARG A 168 7.12 -8.44 -18.36
C ARG A 168 8.31 -8.44 -19.32
N VAL A 169 8.27 -9.30 -20.33
CA VAL A 169 9.26 -9.32 -21.40
C VAL A 169 9.21 -8.01 -22.20
N GLN A 170 8.02 -7.55 -22.58
CA GLN A 170 7.82 -6.26 -23.27
C GLN A 170 8.23 -5.05 -22.42
N ALA A 171 7.93 -5.06 -21.11
CA ALA A 171 8.25 -3.94 -20.21
C ALA A 171 9.74 -3.81 -19.88
N SER A 172 10.58 -4.79 -20.24
CA SER A 172 12.00 -4.76 -19.96
C SER A 172 12.79 -4.42 -21.21
N ARG A 173 13.46 -3.26 -21.17
CA ARG A 173 14.41 -2.83 -22.22
C ARG A 173 15.64 -3.74 -22.33
N THR A 174 15.88 -4.61 -21.36
CA THR A 174 17.07 -5.48 -21.24
C THR A 174 16.78 -6.98 -21.36
N LEU A 175 15.53 -7.43 -21.20
CA LEU A 175 15.13 -8.81 -21.45
C LEU A 175 14.77 -8.92 -22.95
N GLY A 176 15.78 -8.94 -23.82
CA GLY A 176 15.62 -8.99 -25.28
C GLY A 176 14.89 -10.24 -25.80
N GLU A 177 14.87 -10.40 -27.13
CA GLU A 177 14.20 -11.49 -27.84
C GLU A 177 14.56 -12.90 -27.32
N GLU A 178 15.75 -13.09 -26.76
CA GLU A 178 16.23 -14.36 -26.17
C GLU A 178 15.31 -14.97 -25.11
N LYS A 179 14.61 -14.17 -24.29
CA LYS A 179 13.71 -14.69 -23.24
C LYS A 179 12.25 -14.86 -23.68
N LYS A 180 11.96 -14.72 -24.97
CA LYS A 180 10.69 -15.16 -25.58
C LYS A 180 10.71 -16.66 -25.96
N ARG A 181 11.88 -17.32 -25.89
CA ARG A 181 12.05 -18.73 -26.25
C ARG A 181 11.37 -19.66 -25.25
N LYS A 182 10.96 -20.85 -25.70
CA LYS A 182 10.53 -21.93 -24.81
C LYS A 182 11.74 -22.36 -23.95
N ILE A 183 11.56 -22.40 -22.64
CA ILE A 183 12.59 -22.83 -21.67
C ILE A 183 12.19 -24.15 -21.02
N SER A 184 13.17 -24.90 -20.52
CA SER A 184 12.93 -26.08 -19.68
C SER A 184 12.77 -25.70 -18.20
N LEU A 185 12.36 -26.67 -17.36
CA LEU A 185 12.26 -26.44 -15.91
C LEU A 185 13.63 -26.18 -15.25
N SER A 186 14.72 -26.74 -15.79
CA SER A 186 16.06 -26.49 -15.28
C SER A 186 16.55 -25.05 -15.55
N GLU A 187 16.01 -24.41 -16.58
CA GLU A 187 16.27 -23.00 -16.92
C GLU A 187 15.30 -22.03 -16.21
N PHE A 188 14.29 -22.55 -15.51
CA PHE A 188 13.26 -21.73 -14.87
C PHE A 188 13.86 -20.92 -13.71
N ASP A 189 13.74 -19.59 -13.81
CA ASP A 189 14.23 -18.65 -12.82
C ASP A 189 13.09 -17.90 -12.11
N ARG A 190 13.41 -17.28 -10.97
CA ARG A 190 12.50 -16.35 -10.27
C ARG A 190 12.44 -14.96 -10.93
N SER A 191 13.02 -14.78 -12.13
CA SER A 191 13.04 -13.47 -12.81
C SER A 191 11.65 -13.01 -13.24
N GLY A 192 10.67 -13.92 -13.24
CA GLY A 192 9.27 -13.68 -13.59
C GLY A 192 9.01 -13.49 -15.08
N SER A 193 10.04 -13.68 -15.93
CA SER A 193 9.92 -13.74 -17.39
C SER A 193 9.02 -14.90 -17.84
N HIS A 194 8.98 -15.97 -17.06
CA HIS A 194 8.13 -17.13 -17.26
C HIS A 194 7.34 -17.43 -15.98
N TYR A 195 6.26 -18.18 -16.11
CA TYR A 195 5.50 -18.69 -14.98
C TYR A 195 5.00 -20.11 -15.23
N LEU A 196 4.92 -20.89 -14.15
CA LEU A 196 4.37 -22.24 -14.15
C LEU A 196 2.84 -22.17 -14.13
N VAL A 197 2.21 -23.05 -14.91
CA VAL A 197 0.76 -23.26 -14.94
C VAL A 197 0.46 -24.74 -14.77
N HIS A 198 -0.59 -25.03 -14.00
CA HIS A 198 -1.08 -26.37 -13.73
C HIS A 198 -2.57 -26.46 -14.09
N ARG A 199 -3.05 -27.66 -14.42
CA ARG A 199 -4.45 -27.92 -14.84
C ARG A 199 -5.50 -27.55 -13.78
N ALA A 200 -5.14 -27.62 -12.50
CA ALA A 200 -6.00 -27.25 -11.37
C ALA A 200 -6.14 -25.73 -11.16
N PHE A 201 -5.50 -24.89 -11.98
CA PHE A 201 -5.62 -23.45 -11.83
C PHE A 201 -7.04 -23.00 -12.19
N PRO A 202 -7.69 -22.20 -11.34
CA PRO A 202 -8.99 -21.65 -11.69
C PRO A 202 -8.87 -20.65 -12.85
N SER A 203 -9.97 -20.46 -13.58
CA SER A 203 -10.07 -19.43 -14.61
C SER A 203 -9.80 -18.05 -14.03
N GLU A 204 -9.07 -17.21 -14.78
CA GLU A 204 -8.87 -15.83 -14.38
C GLU A 204 -10.20 -15.09 -14.48
N VAL A 205 -10.52 -14.34 -13.44
CA VAL A 205 -11.67 -13.44 -13.45
C VAL A 205 -11.14 -12.03 -13.62
N SER A 206 -11.66 -11.30 -14.60
CA SER A 206 -11.35 -9.87 -14.73
C SER A 206 -11.83 -9.18 -13.46
N THR A 207 -10.91 -8.51 -12.76
CA THR A 207 -11.30 -7.59 -11.70
C THR A 207 -11.41 -6.22 -12.32
N ASP A 208 -12.56 -5.57 -12.17
CA ASP A 208 -12.68 -4.17 -12.56
C ASP A 208 -11.55 -3.37 -11.92
N PRO A 209 -10.89 -2.49 -12.68
CA PRO A 209 -9.83 -1.68 -12.14
C PRO A 209 -10.40 -0.85 -10.99
N LYS A 210 -9.63 -0.74 -9.90
CA LYS A 210 -10.01 0.11 -8.76
C LYS A 210 -10.21 1.54 -9.28
N ARG A 211 -11.40 2.09 -9.05
CA ARG A 211 -11.74 3.47 -9.39
C ARG A 211 -11.20 4.47 -8.35
N PRO A 212 -11.05 5.75 -8.71
CA PRO A 212 -10.82 6.84 -7.76
C PRO A 212 -11.76 6.76 -6.56
N ILE A 213 -11.27 7.12 -5.37
CA ILE A 213 -12.16 7.34 -4.23
C ILE A 213 -12.96 8.62 -4.48
N THR A 214 -14.28 8.57 -4.28
CA THR A 214 -15.18 9.69 -4.52
C THR A 214 -15.17 10.69 -3.37
N GLN A 215 -15.68 11.89 -3.60
CA GLN A 215 -15.70 12.92 -2.57
C GLN A 215 -16.67 12.58 -1.43
N GLU A 216 -17.81 11.99 -1.77
CA GLU A 216 -18.83 11.53 -0.84
C GLU A 216 -18.26 10.47 0.10
N GLN A 217 -17.46 9.55 -0.44
CA GLN A 217 -16.76 8.54 0.36
C GLN A 217 -15.75 9.17 1.33
N ILE A 218 -14.98 10.16 0.88
CA ILE A 218 -14.01 10.87 1.73
C ILE A 218 -14.74 11.58 2.88
N GLN A 219 -15.78 12.36 2.59
CA GLN A 219 -16.53 13.10 3.61
C GLN A 219 -17.22 12.17 4.62
N ALA A 220 -17.76 11.04 4.17
CA ALA A 220 -18.35 10.03 5.05
C ALA A 220 -17.29 9.41 5.98
N ILE A 221 -16.08 9.13 5.47
CA ILE A 221 -14.95 8.68 6.29
C ILE A 221 -14.54 9.74 7.31
N GLU A 222 -14.42 11.01 6.90
CA GLU A 222 -14.05 12.13 7.79
C GLU A 222 -15.08 12.31 8.93
N LYS A 223 -16.38 12.15 8.65
CA LYS A 223 -17.43 12.17 9.69
C LYS A 223 -17.28 11.04 10.72
N VAL A 224 -16.83 9.86 10.30
CA VAL A 224 -16.62 8.70 11.18
C VAL A 224 -15.38 8.85 12.05
N ILE A 225 -14.37 9.60 11.61
CA ILE A 225 -13.15 9.81 12.40
C ILE A 225 -13.47 10.44 13.76
N ASP A 226 -14.41 11.39 13.81
CA ASP A 226 -14.85 12.05 15.04
C ASP A 226 -15.49 11.07 16.04
N THR A 227 -16.28 10.10 15.57
CA THR A 227 -17.00 9.16 16.46
C THR A 227 -16.13 7.96 16.86
N LYS A 228 -15.20 7.56 15.99
CA LYS A 228 -14.39 6.35 16.20
C LYS A 228 -13.17 6.57 17.09
N ALA A 229 -12.77 7.82 17.34
CA ALA A 229 -11.68 8.12 18.27
C ALA A 229 -11.98 7.61 19.70
N ASP A 230 -13.26 7.56 20.09
CA ASP A 230 -13.67 7.12 21.42
C ASP A 230 -13.74 5.58 21.58
N ALA A 231 -14.01 4.86 20.49
CA ALA A 231 -14.22 3.42 20.52
C ALA A 231 -12.90 2.60 20.64
N ASP A 232 -11.78 3.15 20.17
CA ASP A 232 -10.50 2.43 20.06
C ASP A 232 -9.57 2.66 21.27
N MET A 233 -10.14 2.88 22.47
CA MET A 233 -9.41 3.25 23.70
C MET A 233 -9.08 2.06 24.63
N GLY A 234 -9.44 0.85 24.24
CA GLY A 234 -9.22 -0.36 25.05
C GLY A 234 -7.74 -0.58 25.39
N GLY A 235 -7.44 -0.73 26.68
CA GLY A 235 -6.07 -0.99 27.17
C GLY A 235 -5.13 0.22 27.19
N ILE A 236 -5.64 1.44 26.99
CA ILE A 236 -4.89 2.68 27.18
C ILE A 236 -4.99 3.13 28.65
N PRO A 237 -3.87 3.45 29.31
CA PRO A 237 -3.87 3.95 30.70
C PRO A 237 -4.72 5.22 30.86
N SER A 238 -5.44 5.33 31.97
CA SER A 238 -6.32 6.48 32.27
C SER A 238 -5.65 7.86 32.06
N PRO A 239 -4.41 8.09 32.52
CA PRO A 239 -3.73 9.38 32.32
C PRO A 239 -3.47 9.72 30.85
N LEU A 240 -3.41 8.72 29.96
CA LEU A 240 -3.12 8.90 28.54
C LEU A 240 -4.38 8.99 27.68
N LEU A 241 -5.58 8.71 28.22
CA LEU A 241 -6.81 8.59 27.42
C LEU A 241 -7.10 9.85 26.60
N SER A 242 -7.07 11.02 27.23
CA SER A 242 -7.38 12.28 26.56
C SER A 242 -6.40 12.59 25.42
N ALA A 243 -5.09 12.51 25.72
CA ALA A 243 -4.04 12.77 24.74
C ALA A 243 -4.06 11.74 23.58
N THR A 244 -4.29 10.47 23.89
CA THR A 244 -4.36 9.38 22.90
C THR A 244 -5.56 9.54 21.99
N ARG A 245 -6.74 9.86 22.53
CA ARG A 245 -7.96 10.10 21.76
C ARG A 245 -7.76 11.24 20.75
N GLU A 246 -7.22 12.36 21.24
CA GLU A 246 -6.94 13.51 20.39
C GLU A 246 -5.94 13.18 19.29
N TYR A 247 -4.86 12.48 19.66
CA TYR A 247 -3.86 12.04 18.71
C TYR A 247 -4.43 11.12 17.63
N LEU A 248 -5.24 10.12 18.00
CA LEU A 248 -5.81 9.18 17.05
C LEU A 248 -6.76 9.88 16.07
N ARG A 249 -7.57 10.82 16.54
CA ARG A 249 -8.39 11.68 15.67
C ARG A 249 -7.51 12.46 14.69
N ALA A 250 -6.55 13.22 15.23
CA ALA A 250 -5.65 14.06 14.42
C ALA A 250 -4.87 13.23 13.40
N ARG A 251 -4.35 12.07 13.78
CA ARG A 251 -3.62 11.13 12.91
C ARG A 251 -4.48 10.66 11.74
N ARG A 252 -5.74 10.30 12.00
CA ARG A 252 -6.67 9.82 10.96
C ARG A 252 -7.03 10.92 9.98
N MET A 253 -7.41 12.10 10.49
CA MET A 253 -7.69 13.28 9.65
C MET A 253 -6.48 13.64 8.79
N PHE A 254 -5.31 13.69 9.42
CA PHE A 254 -4.06 14.02 8.74
C PHE A 254 -3.65 12.97 7.70
N THR A 255 -3.89 11.68 7.96
CA THR A 255 -3.65 10.61 6.98
C THR A 255 -4.52 10.79 5.74
N VAL A 256 -5.82 11.04 5.92
CA VAL A 256 -6.75 11.29 4.79
C VAL A 256 -6.32 12.54 4.02
N PHE A 257 -6.04 13.64 4.72
CA PHE A 257 -5.54 14.89 4.13
C PHE A 257 -4.28 14.66 3.30
N LEU A 258 -3.27 14.01 3.86
CA LEU A 258 -1.97 13.85 3.18
C LEU A 258 -2.08 12.93 1.96
N MET A 259 -2.87 11.86 2.05
CA MET A 259 -3.16 10.96 0.93
C MET A 259 -3.93 11.69 -0.19
N LYS A 260 -4.97 12.47 0.18
CA LYS A 260 -5.76 13.32 -0.72
C LYS A 260 -4.88 14.34 -1.45
N ARG A 261 -3.98 15.00 -0.71
CA ARG A 261 -3.16 16.12 -1.21
C ARG A 261 -1.98 15.70 -2.09
N THR A 262 -1.39 14.53 -1.84
CA THR A 262 -0.10 14.14 -2.45
C THR A 262 -0.17 12.90 -3.34
N GLY A 263 -1.22 12.08 -3.20
CA GLY A 263 -1.31 10.78 -3.87
C GLY A 263 -0.16 9.82 -3.51
N LEU A 264 0.51 10.00 -2.37
CA LEU A 264 1.61 9.12 -1.94
C LEU A 264 1.14 7.68 -1.73
N ARG A 265 2.08 6.71 -1.74
CA ARG A 265 1.74 5.31 -1.43
C ARG A 265 1.56 5.14 0.08
N PRO A 266 0.68 4.25 0.56
CA PRO A 266 0.47 4.05 2.00
C PRO A 266 1.75 3.79 2.79
N GLY A 267 2.69 3.00 2.24
CA GLY A 267 3.96 2.73 2.91
C GLY A 267 4.91 3.94 2.97
N GLU A 268 4.77 4.91 2.06
CA GLU A 268 5.59 6.13 2.05
C GLU A 268 5.28 7.03 3.25
N LEU A 269 4.09 6.91 3.86
CA LEU A 269 3.72 7.62 5.10
C LEU A 269 4.71 7.38 6.24
N LEU A 270 5.27 6.18 6.34
CA LEU A 270 6.09 5.77 7.47
C LEU A 270 7.47 6.42 7.49
N GLY A 271 8.01 6.72 6.32
CA GLY A 271 9.34 7.31 6.20
C GLY A 271 9.34 8.84 6.17
N ILE A 272 8.19 9.48 6.39
CA ILE A 272 8.12 10.94 6.53
C ILE A 272 8.51 11.29 7.97
N SER A 273 9.48 12.20 8.13
CA SER A 273 9.87 12.73 9.44
C SER A 273 8.87 13.76 9.99
N ALA A 274 8.67 13.76 11.31
CA ALA A 274 7.91 14.79 12.02
C ALA A 274 8.64 16.15 12.11
N ASP A 275 9.97 16.15 11.99
CA ASP A 275 10.82 17.34 12.24
C ASP A 275 10.93 18.28 11.02
N GLN A 276 10.19 18.00 9.95
CA GLN A 276 10.26 18.79 8.72
C GLN A 276 9.65 20.18 8.91
N ASN A 277 10.38 21.21 8.48
CA ASN A 277 9.87 22.58 8.46
C ASN A 277 9.12 22.88 7.14
N VAL A 278 7.95 22.27 7.00
CA VAL A 278 7.14 22.27 5.75
C VAL A 278 6.70 23.68 5.34
N VAL A 279 6.36 24.54 6.32
CA VAL A 279 5.96 25.93 6.05
C VAL A 279 7.10 26.74 5.47
N LYS A 280 8.28 26.70 6.10
CA LYS A 280 9.47 27.42 5.63
C LYS A 280 9.92 26.92 4.25
N ASN A 281 9.92 25.60 4.07
CA ASN A 281 10.39 24.97 2.84
C ASN A 281 9.38 25.01 1.70
N LYS A 282 8.12 25.42 1.97
CA LYS A 282 6.98 25.37 1.03
C LYS A 282 6.84 23.99 0.36
N SER A 283 7.28 22.94 1.03
CA SER A 283 7.35 21.59 0.50
C SER A 283 7.49 20.56 1.62
N ILE A 284 7.02 19.35 1.36
CA ILE A 284 7.20 18.17 2.20
C ILE A 284 8.12 17.17 1.49
N GLU A 285 9.02 16.56 2.24
CA GLU A 285 9.93 15.52 1.77
C GLU A 285 9.28 14.15 1.98
N ILE A 286 9.09 13.41 0.88
CA ILE A 286 8.44 12.11 0.86
C ILE A 286 9.41 11.07 0.30
N PRO A 287 9.69 9.97 1.03
CA PRO A 287 10.51 8.89 0.50
C PRO A 287 9.75 8.15 -0.60
N THR A 288 10.45 7.78 -1.66
CA THR A 288 9.89 7.03 -2.79
C THR A 288 10.32 5.58 -2.66
N LEU A 289 9.38 4.72 -2.24
CA LEU A 289 9.64 3.29 -2.02
C LEU A 289 9.73 2.46 -3.31
N LYS A 290 9.55 3.09 -4.49
CA LYS A 290 9.68 2.41 -5.79
C LYS A 290 11.14 2.47 -6.28
N GLY A 291 12.03 1.77 -5.59
CA GLY A 291 13.42 1.58 -5.99
C GLY A 291 14.03 0.41 -5.25
N ARG A 292 14.79 -0.45 -5.95
CA ARG A 292 15.58 -1.54 -5.31
C ARG A 292 16.83 -1.00 -4.58
N LYS A 293 16.84 0.30 -4.23
CA LYS A 293 17.98 0.96 -3.60
C LYS A 293 17.83 0.84 -2.09
N LYS A 294 18.97 0.63 -1.40
CA LYS A 294 19.05 0.52 0.06
C LYS A 294 18.54 1.78 0.76
N GLU A 295 18.74 2.95 0.13
CA GLU A 295 18.17 4.23 0.56
C GLU A 295 17.10 4.71 -0.44
N PRO A 296 15.88 5.02 0.05
CA PRO A 296 14.81 5.51 -0.81
C PRO A 296 15.13 6.94 -1.28
N PHE A 297 14.89 7.21 -2.57
CA PHE A 297 14.97 8.56 -3.10
C PHE A 297 13.90 9.45 -2.44
N ILE A 298 14.32 10.58 -1.87
CA ILE A 298 13.42 11.55 -1.25
C ILE A 298 12.97 12.56 -2.31
N ARG A 299 11.67 12.61 -2.58
CA ARG A 299 11.08 13.62 -3.48
C ARG A 299 10.52 14.78 -2.66
N LYS A 300 10.69 15.99 -3.18
CA LYS A 300 10.07 17.20 -2.62
C LYS A 300 8.71 17.41 -3.28
N PHE A 301 7.65 17.43 -2.47
CA PHE A 301 6.30 17.69 -2.92
C PHE A 301 5.86 19.09 -2.44
N PRO A 302 5.39 19.99 -3.31
CA PRO A 302 5.10 21.36 -2.93
C PRO A 302 3.84 21.51 -2.08
N PHE A 303 3.93 22.32 -1.03
CA PHE A 303 2.86 22.61 -0.07
C PHE A 303 2.54 24.11 -0.08
N ARG A 304 1.25 24.45 -0.07
CA ARG A 304 0.80 25.83 0.18
C ARG A 304 0.95 26.17 1.66
N MET A 305 0.91 27.47 2.00
CA MET A 305 0.92 27.92 3.40
C MET A 305 -0.16 27.21 4.23
N LYS A 306 -1.39 27.11 3.72
CA LYS A 306 -2.49 26.38 4.38
C LYS A 306 -2.18 24.90 4.62
N ASP A 307 -1.52 24.23 3.67
CA ASP A 307 -1.12 22.82 3.80
C ASP A 307 -0.06 22.66 4.90
N GLY A 308 0.91 23.58 4.94
CA GLY A 308 1.94 23.62 5.97
C GLY A 308 1.39 23.91 7.37
N LEU A 309 0.38 24.79 7.49
CA LEU A 309 -0.29 25.04 8.77
C LEU A 309 -1.06 23.80 9.26
N ARG A 310 -1.74 23.08 8.36
CA ARG A 310 -2.39 21.79 8.69
C ARG A 310 -1.36 20.75 9.16
N PHE A 311 -0.18 20.69 8.51
CA PHE A 311 0.93 19.85 8.94
C PHE A 311 1.39 20.19 10.37
N ASN A 312 1.66 21.47 10.65
CA ASN A 312 2.11 21.92 11.97
C ASN A 312 1.07 21.68 13.06
N ARG A 313 -0.24 21.80 12.74
CA ARG A 313 -1.33 21.47 13.67
C ARG A 313 -1.28 19.98 14.05
N TYR A 314 -1.14 19.09 13.07
CA TYR A 314 -0.98 17.67 13.35
C TYR A 314 0.28 17.37 14.18
N VAL A 315 1.43 17.96 13.82
CA VAL A 315 2.67 17.79 14.60
C VAL A 315 2.48 18.25 16.04
N SER A 316 1.74 19.33 16.26
CA SER A 316 1.43 19.82 17.60
C SER A 316 0.60 18.80 18.42
N SER A 317 -0.43 18.19 17.82
CA SER A 317 -1.19 17.09 18.45
C SER A 317 -0.32 15.86 18.73
N ARG A 318 0.59 15.52 17.82
CA ARG A 318 1.57 14.44 18.01
C ARG A 318 2.51 14.75 19.17
N THR A 319 3.08 15.95 19.24
CA THR A 319 3.97 16.38 20.33
C THR A 319 3.26 16.40 21.69
N ALA A 320 1.99 16.84 21.74
CA ALA A 320 1.21 16.78 22.97
C ALA A 320 1.03 15.33 23.47
N PHE A 321 0.80 14.40 22.53
CA PHE A 321 0.69 12.98 22.84
C PHE A 321 2.00 12.35 23.29
N THR A 322 3.12 12.61 22.60
CA THR A 322 4.43 12.06 23.02
C THR A 322 4.89 12.62 24.36
N ARG A 323 4.59 13.90 24.65
CA ARG A 323 4.81 14.49 25.98
C ARG A 323 3.98 13.81 27.07
N ALA A 324 2.71 13.50 26.79
CA ALA A 324 1.86 12.79 27.74
C ALA A 324 2.41 11.38 28.02
N ILE A 325 2.90 10.66 26.99
CA ILE A 325 3.55 9.36 27.17
C ILE A 325 4.82 9.51 28.00
N LEU A 326 5.69 10.46 27.69
CA LEU A 326 6.94 10.67 28.42
C LEU A 326 6.71 11.01 29.89
N ALA A 327 5.64 11.76 30.19
CA ALA A 327 5.24 12.04 31.57
C ALA A 327 4.74 10.80 32.32
N TYR A 328 4.14 9.85 31.61
CA TYR A 328 3.66 8.57 32.17
C TYR A 328 4.77 7.52 32.26
N ASP A 329 5.67 7.47 31.28
CA ASP A 329 6.80 6.56 31.15
C ASP A 329 8.07 7.36 30.78
N PRO A 330 8.89 7.72 31.78
CA PRO A 330 10.15 8.44 31.54
C PRO A 330 11.17 7.68 30.68
N GLY A 331 11.01 6.36 30.52
CA GLY A 331 11.85 5.52 29.66
C GLY A 331 11.48 5.57 28.18
N TYR A 332 10.37 6.23 27.83
CA TYR A 332 9.88 6.32 26.46
C TYR A 332 10.87 7.04 25.54
N LYS A 333 11.20 6.38 24.42
CA LYS A 333 12.00 6.96 23.33
C LYS A 333 11.10 7.29 22.16
N GLU A 334 10.99 8.58 21.85
CA GLU A 334 10.13 9.05 20.78
C GLU A 334 10.66 8.62 19.40
N PRO A 335 9.84 7.93 18.58
CA PRO A 335 10.23 7.62 17.20
C PRO A 335 10.27 8.89 16.33
N LYS A 336 11.11 8.89 15.29
CA LYS A 336 11.20 10.03 14.34
C LYS A 336 10.05 10.08 13.32
N GLY A 337 9.36 8.95 13.13
CA GLY A 337 8.29 8.83 12.16
C GLY A 337 7.11 9.77 12.43
N LEU A 338 6.54 10.32 11.36
CA LEU A 338 5.41 11.25 11.42
C LEU A 338 4.17 10.63 12.06
N LEU A 339 3.90 9.36 11.80
CA LEU A 339 2.76 8.63 12.35
C LEU A 339 3.22 7.62 13.40
N LEU A 340 2.47 7.53 14.50
CA LEU A 340 2.70 6.65 15.64
C LEU A 340 1.46 5.78 15.88
N SER A 341 1.68 4.66 16.56
CA SER A 341 0.62 3.81 17.10
C SER A 341 -0.11 4.49 18.26
N SER A 342 -1.20 3.90 18.75
CA SER A 342 -1.91 4.36 19.95
C SER A 342 -1.06 4.30 21.23
N ARG A 343 0.12 3.65 21.17
CA ARG A 343 1.08 3.54 22.28
C ARG A 343 2.34 4.39 22.07
N GLY A 344 2.36 5.27 21.08
CA GLY A 344 3.54 6.10 20.75
C GLY A 344 4.67 5.35 20.02
N LEU A 345 4.54 4.05 19.79
CA LEU A 345 5.53 3.27 19.03
C LEU A 345 5.39 3.49 17.52
N GLU A 346 6.42 3.14 16.75
CA GLU A 346 6.36 3.11 15.29
C GLU A 346 5.15 2.30 14.79
N ILE A 347 4.48 2.83 13.78
CA ILE A 347 3.31 2.21 13.17
C ILE A 347 3.68 1.47 11.90
N SER A 348 3.08 0.30 11.66
CA SER A 348 3.29 -0.45 10.41
C SER A 348 2.30 -0.03 9.32
N THR A 349 2.64 -0.33 8.06
CA THR A 349 1.76 -0.03 6.90
C THR A 349 0.44 -0.80 7.02
N GLU A 350 0.50 -2.04 7.52
CA GLU A 350 -0.68 -2.88 7.76
C GLU A 350 -1.57 -2.28 8.84
N SER A 351 -0.98 -1.66 9.86
CA SER A 351 -1.73 -1.01 10.94
C SER A 351 -2.49 0.21 10.43
N ILE A 352 -1.85 1.05 9.60
CA ILE A 352 -2.50 2.19 8.93
C ILE A 352 -3.62 1.69 7.99
N THR A 353 -3.34 0.67 7.19
CA THR A 353 -4.31 0.12 6.24
C THR A 353 -5.52 -0.47 6.95
N LYS A 354 -5.31 -1.21 8.04
CA LYS A 354 -6.40 -1.74 8.88
C LYS A 354 -7.18 -0.63 9.57
N ASP A 355 -6.52 0.41 10.05
CA ASP A 355 -7.20 1.57 10.64
C ASP A 355 -8.13 2.23 9.61
N PHE A 356 -7.63 2.43 8.40
CA PHE A 356 -8.45 2.94 7.29
C PHE A 356 -9.61 2.00 6.96
N THR A 357 -9.40 0.69 6.86
CA THR A 357 -10.51 -0.27 6.64
C THR A 357 -11.59 -0.14 7.71
N ARG A 358 -11.22 0.00 9.00
CA ARG A 358 -12.19 0.19 10.07
C ARG A 358 -12.96 1.51 9.96
N LEU A 359 -12.37 2.54 9.37
CA LEU A 359 -13.07 3.80 9.07
C LEU A 359 -14.05 3.61 7.91
N THR A 360 -13.64 2.91 6.85
CA THR A 360 -14.51 2.64 5.69
C THR A 360 -15.73 1.79 6.06
N VAL A 361 -15.55 0.79 6.93
CA VAL A 361 -16.67 0.00 7.48
C VAL A 361 -17.57 0.89 8.33
N GLY A 362 -17.01 1.72 9.21
CA GLY A 362 -17.79 2.66 10.00
C GLY A 362 -18.56 3.70 9.17
N ALA A 363 -18.11 3.96 7.94
CA ALA A 363 -18.76 4.84 6.97
C ALA A 363 -19.79 4.13 6.09
N GLY A 364 -20.03 2.82 6.30
CA GLY A 364 -21.00 2.04 5.52
C GLY A 364 -20.49 1.52 4.17
N PHE A 365 -19.18 1.47 3.95
CA PHE A 365 -18.57 1.02 2.69
C PHE A 365 -17.87 -0.34 2.79
N GLU A 366 -18.44 -1.26 3.57
CA GLU A 366 -17.87 -2.59 3.76
C GLU A 366 -17.83 -3.43 2.46
N ASP A 367 -18.82 -3.25 1.57
CA ASP A 367 -18.92 -3.98 0.30
C ASP A 367 -18.11 -3.35 -0.85
N VAL A 368 -17.65 -2.11 -0.70
CA VAL A 368 -17.02 -1.34 -1.78
C VAL A 368 -15.50 -1.60 -1.87
N ASN A 369 -14.93 -2.35 -0.93
CA ASN A 369 -13.48 -2.66 -0.83
C ASN A 369 -12.59 -1.40 -0.94
N LEU A 370 -13.00 -0.35 -0.20
CA LEU A 370 -12.27 0.91 -0.16
C LEU A 370 -10.88 0.74 0.45
N CYS A 371 -9.87 1.36 -0.17
CA CYS A 371 -8.50 1.29 0.30
C CYS A 371 -7.71 2.57 0.02
N LEU A 372 -6.65 2.79 0.79
CA LEU A 372 -5.79 3.97 0.68
C LEU A 372 -5.20 4.18 -0.72
N ARG A 373 -4.99 3.11 -1.50
CA ARG A 373 -4.48 3.21 -2.89
C ARG A 373 -5.42 4.05 -3.78
N GLN A 374 -6.72 4.09 -3.49
CA GLN A 374 -7.67 4.84 -4.32
C GLN A 374 -7.48 6.36 -4.22
N PHE A 375 -6.92 6.88 -3.12
CA PHE A 375 -6.51 8.29 -3.05
C PHE A 375 -5.42 8.61 -4.08
N ARG A 376 -4.47 7.70 -4.28
CA ARG A 376 -3.44 7.87 -5.31
C ARG A 376 -4.05 7.86 -6.71
N ILE A 377 -5.05 6.99 -6.95
CA ILE A 377 -5.75 6.93 -8.23
C ILE A 377 -6.48 8.25 -8.47
N ARG A 378 -7.25 8.74 -7.49
CA ARG A 378 -7.93 10.05 -7.52
C ARG A 378 -6.95 11.18 -7.80
N PHE A 379 -5.88 11.28 -7.02
CA PHE A 379 -4.89 12.35 -7.16
C PHE A 379 -4.28 12.37 -8.58
N ILE A 380 -3.80 11.23 -9.08
CA ILE A 380 -3.17 11.17 -10.41
C ILE A 380 -4.20 11.52 -11.49
N THR A 381 -5.42 10.98 -11.40
CA THR A 381 -6.50 11.27 -12.36
C THR A 381 -6.80 12.77 -12.42
N GLN A 382 -6.90 13.43 -11.26
CA GLN A 382 -7.12 14.87 -11.19
C GLN A 382 -5.94 15.69 -11.73
N GLN A 383 -4.70 15.26 -11.49
CA GLN A 383 -3.52 15.91 -12.08
C GLN A 383 -3.53 15.78 -13.61
N VAL A 384 -3.85 14.59 -14.13
CA VAL A 384 -3.99 14.37 -15.58
C VAL A 384 -5.07 15.29 -16.14
N ALA A 385 -6.28 15.27 -15.59
CA ALA A 385 -7.39 16.12 -16.01
C ALA A 385 -7.01 17.61 -16.02
N MET A 386 -6.41 18.10 -14.93
CA MET A 386 -5.98 19.50 -14.80
C MET A 386 -4.94 19.88 -15.85
N HIS A 387 -3.92 19.06 -16.07
CA HIS A 387 -2.88 19.34 -17.07
C HIS A 387 -3.39 19.28 -18.50
N LEU A 388 -4.28 18.34 -18.81
CA LEU A 388 -4.95 18.25 -20.11
C LEU A 388 -5.80 19.50 -20.36
N LYS A 389 -6.64 19.90 -19.40
CA LYS A 389 -7.44 21.14 -19.49
C LYS A 389 -6.56 22.38 -19.72
N LYS A 390 -5.44 22.49 -19.01
CA LYS A 390 -4.49 23.60 -19.18
C LYS A 390 -3.86 23.60 -20.59
N GLN A 391 -3.54 22.43 -21.14
CA GLN A 391 -3.07 22.35 -22.52
C GLN A 391 -4.15 22.76 -23.52
N MET A 392 -5.41 22.34 -23.32
CA MET A 392 -6.54 22.75 -24.15
C MET A 392 -6.71 24.28 -24.14
N GLN A 393 -6.70 24.91 -22.96
CA GLN A 393 -6.82 26.36 -22.81
C GLN A 393 -5.65 27.11 -23.48
N LYS A 394 -4.42 26.60 -23.37
CA LYS A 394 -3.24 27.23 -23.96
C LYS A 394 -3.17 27.12 -25.48
N THR A 395 -3.66 26.01 -26.04
CA THR A 395 -3.51 25.69 -27.46
C THR A 395 -4.79 25.91 -28.26
N GLY A 396 -5.93 26.06 -27.61
CA GLY A 396 -7.25 26.08 -28.24
C GLY A 396 -7.68 24.72 -28.81
N ARG A 397 -6.92 23.65 -28.55
CA ARG A 397 -7.18 22.30 -29.09
C ARG A 397 -8.31 21.60 -28.33
N ASP A 398 -9.11 20.83 -29.05
CA ASP A 398 -10.09 19.90 -28.49
C ASP A 398 -9.42 18.56 -28.11
N GLN A 399 -10.17 17.68 -27.43
CA GLN A 399 -9.69 16.36 -27.03
C GLN A 399 -9.21 15.51 -28.23
N GLN A 400 -9.92 15.58 -29.35
CA GLN A 400 -9.65 14.77 -30.54
C GLN A 400 -8.34 15.15 -31.22
N SER A 401 -7.87 16.38 -30.99
CA SER A 401 -6.62 16.88 -31.53
C SER A 401 -5.39 16.43 -30.76
N PHE A 402 -5.49 15.83 -29.56
CA PHE A 402 -4.31 15.47 -28.75
C PHE A 402 -3.54 14.27 -29.32
N GLU A 403 -2.21 14.36 -29.33
CA GLU A 403 -1.33 13.29 -29.80
C GLU A 403 -0.59 12.59 -28.64
N GLU A 404 0.04 11.44 -28.92
CA GLU A 404 0.82 10.68 -27.92
C GLU A 404 1.91 11.53 -27.23
N ALA A 405 2.51 12.47 -27.96
CA ALA A 405 3.52 13.39 -27.44
C ALA A 405 2.95 14.37 -26.39
N ASP A 406 1.70 14.81 -26.55
CA ASP A 406 1.02 15.68 -25.60
C ASP A 406 0.82 14.93 -24.27
N TYR A 407 0.28 13.71 -24.33
CA TYR A 407 0.12 12.85 -23.16
C TYR A 407 1.45 12.56 -22.49
N THR A 408 2.49 12.22 -23.26
CA THR A 408 3.83 11.94 -22.73
C THR A 408 4.39 13.13 -21.93
N THR A 409 4.17 14.36 -22.40
CA THR A 409 4.62 15.58 -21.73
C THR A 409 3.93 15.77 -20.38
N VAL A 410 2.61 15.57 -20.34
CA VAL A 410 1.83 15.62 -19.09
C VAL A 410 2.27 14.52 -18.13
N LEU A 411 2.37 13.28 -18.62
CA LEU A 411 2.70 12.12 -17.79
C LEU A 411 4.11 12.19 -17.21
N LYS A 412 5.08 12.81 -17.90
CA LYS A 412 6.44 13.03 -17.36
C LYS A 412 6.43 13.93 -16.12
N ARG A 413 5.73 15.06 -16.16
CA ARG A 413 5.59 15.96 -14.99
C ARG A 413 4.93 15.25 -13.81
N ILE A 414 3.83 14.55 -14.08
CA ILE A 414 3.13 13.78 -13.05
C ILE A 414 4.02 12.65 -12.51
N ALA A 415 4.84 12.01 -13.35
CA ALA A 415 5.76 10.96 -12.92
C ALA A 415 6.81 11.48 -11.93
N GLU A 416 7.36 12.66 -12.15
CA GLU A 416 8.29 13.33 -11.23
C GLU A 416 7.61 13.62 -9.88
N LEU A 417 6.43 14.24 -9.91
CA LEU A 417 5.65 14.60 -8.72
C LEU A 417 5.26 13.36 -7.88
N THR A 418 4.93 12.25 -8.55
CA THR A 418 4.38 11.04 -7.91
C THR A 418 5.39 9.92 -7.71
N GLY A 419 6.65 10.11 -8.11
CA GLY A 419 7.73 9.13 -7.99
C GLY A 419 7.52 7.88 -8.85
N HIS A 420 7.09 8.04 -10.11
CA HIS A 420 7.07 6.96 -11.10
C HIS A 420 8.38 6.92 -11.90
N LYS A 421 8.89 5.71 -12.12
CA LYS A 421 10.08 5.48 -12.97
C LYS A 421 9.78 5.60 -14.46
N SER A 422 8.53 5.34 -14.86
CA SER A 422 8.10 5.42 -16.26
C SER A 422 6.70 5.99 -16.33
N GLU A 423 6.56 6.97 -17.22
CA GLU A 423 5.32 7.54 -17.75
C GLU A 423 4.38 6.46 -18.28
N GLN A 424 4.89 5.35 -18.81
CA GLN A 424 4.04 4.31 -19.39
C GLN A 424 3.08 3.71 -18.36
N SER A 425 3.52 3.66 -17.09
CA SER A 425 2.70 3.18 -15.99
C SER A 425 1.57 4.12 -15.57
N LEU A 426 1.53 5.33 -16.15
CA LEU A 426 0.50 6.34 -15.92
C LEU A 426 -0.54 6.44 -17.05
N TRP A 427 -0.35 5.76 -18.19
CA TRP A 427 -1.30 5.82 -19.30
C TRP A 427 -2.74 5.46 -18.93
N PHE A 428 -2.90 4.49 -18.04
CA PHE A 428 -4.23 4.09 -17.54
C PHE A 428 -5.03 5.25 -16.90
N TYR A 429 -4.36 6.31 -16.42
CA TYR A 429 -5.06 7.48 -15.85
C TYR A 429 -5.48 8.51 -16.90
N VAL A 430 -5.06 8.37 -18.17
CA VAL A 430 -5.46 9.27 -19.26
C VAL A 430 -6.95 9.12 -19.54
N ASP A 431 -7.42 7.88 -19.72
CA ASP A 431 -8.85 7.60 -19.95
C ASP A 431 -9.71 8.09 -18.79
N LEU A 432 -9.28 7.82 -17.55
CA LEU A 432 -9.95 8.31 -16.35
C LEU A 432 -9.94 9.85 -16.28
N GLY A 433 -8.84 10.48 -16.70
CA GLY A 433 -8.72 11.94 -16.71
C GLY A 433 -9.66 12.59 -17.72
N TRP A 434 -9.88 11.96 -18.87
CA TRP A 434 -10.88 12.39 -19.84
C TRP A 434 -12.31 12.16 -19.37
N GLU A 435 -12.60 11.01 -18.73
CA GLU A 435 -13.90 10.77 -18.09
C GLU A 435 -14.19 11.86 -17.04
N GLU A 436 -13.21 12.15 -16.18
CA GLU A 436 -13.28 13.22 -15.19
C GLU A 436 -13.56 14.58 -15.85
N LEU A 437 -12.82 14.93 -16.93
CA LEU A 437 -13.06 16.18 -17.67
C LEU A 437 -14.44 16.22 -18.34
N GLY A 438 -14.89 15.12 -18.94
CA GLY A 438 -16.20 15.01 -19.60
C GLY A 438 -17.34 15.24 -18.61
N LEU A 439 -17.26 14.67 -17.40
CA LEU A 439 -18.17 14.96 -16.29
C LEU A 439 -18.13 16.46 -15.89
N TRP A 440 -17.00 17.12 -16.11
CA TRP A 440 -16.76 18.52 -15.72
C TRP A 440 -17.08 19.56 -16.80
N THR A 441 -17.28 19.16 -18.07
CA THR A 441 -17.53 20.08 -19.20
C THR A 441 -18.86 20.85 -19.13
N SER A 442 -19.77 20.53 -18.19
CA SER A 442 -21.00 21.33 -18.02
C SER A 442 -20.83 22.58 -17.14
N VAL A 443 -19.73 22.75 -16.38
CA VAL A 443 -19.50 23.94 -15.56
C VAL A 443 -18.00 24.17 -15.31
N ASP A 444 -17.37 25.06 -16.09
CA ASP A 444 -15.95 25.41 -15.96
C ASP A 444 -15.53 25.92 -14.56
N ARG A 445 -16.48 26.47 -13.79
CA ARG A 445 -16.28 26.92 -12.41
C ARG A 445 -16.27 25.81 -11.35
N SER A 446 -16.49 24.54 -11.71
CA SER A 446 -16.74 23.48 -10.71
C SER A 446 -15.49 22.96 -10.00
N ILE A 447 -14.33 22.92 -10.65
CA ILE A 447 -13.12 22.28 -10.05
C ILE A 447 -12.61 23.08 -8.85
N GLU A 448 -12.49 24.40 -9.01
CA GLU A 448 -12.06 25.30 -7.94
C GLU A 448 -13.12 25.40 -6.85
N ARG A 449 -14.40 25.46 -7.23
CA ARG A 449 -15.52 25.40 -6.28
C ARG A 449 -15.54 24.10 -5.49
N LEU A 450 -15.23 22.96 -6.11
CA LEU A 450 -15.15 21.67 -5.42
C LEU A 450 -13.94 21.63 -4.49
N ASN A 451 -12.76 22.04 -4.93
CA ASN A 451 -11.58 22.10 -4.06
C ASN A 451 -11.76 23.10 -2.90
N ALA A 452 -12.45 24.22 -3.14
CA ALA A 452 -12.83 25.19 -2.13
C ALA A 452 -13.88 24.61 -1.17
N ALA A 453 -14.93 23.96 -1.69
CA ALA A 453 -15.93 23.28 -0.88
C ALA A 453 -15.33 22.15 -0.03
N ASP A 454 -14.34 21.43 -0.55
CA ASP A 454 -13.57 20.42 0.19
C ASP A 454 -12.75 21.06 1.30
N THR A 455 -12.05 22.15 0.99
CA THR A 455 -11.27 22.91 1.98
C THR A 455 -12.19 23.44 3.08
N PHE A 456 -13.34 23.98 2.70
CA PHE A 456 -14.38 24.49 3.58
C PHE A 456 -14.96 23.40 4.49
N PHE A 457 -15.29 22.23 3.92
CA PHE A 457 -15.78 21.09 4.69
C PHE A 457 -14.75 20.62 5.73
N ASP A 458 -13.49 20.45 5.32
CA ASP A 458 -12.39 20.09 6.22
C ASP A 458 -12.28 21.11 7.38
N GLU A 459 -12.37 22.41 7.08
CA GLU A 459 -12.28 23.48 8.07
C GLU A 459 -13.48 23.54 9.01
N LEU A 460 -14.70 23.25 8.53
CA LEU A 460 -15.89 23.11 9.35
C LEU A 460 -15.80 21.92 10.30
N MET A 461 -15.29 20.79 9.82
CA MET A 461 -15.09 19.60 10.67
C MET A 461 -14.09 19.89 11.79
N GLU A 462 -13.03 20.64 11.50
CA GLU A 462 -12.08 21.08 12.52
C GLU A 462 -12.71 22.09 13.50
N LEU A 463 -13.46 23.08 13.00
CA LEU A 463 -14.17 24.03 13.85
C LEU A 463 -15.15 23.33 14.80
N LYS A 464 -15.92 22.37 14.30
CA LYS A 464 -16.84 21.56 15.09
C LYS A 464 -16.12 20.82 16.22
N HIS A 465 -14.94 20.28 15.95
CA HIS A 465 -14.13 19.60 16.98
C HIS A 465 -13.58 20.58 18.01
N ASP A 466 -13.06 21.72 17.58
CA ASP A 466 -12.58 22.77 18.48
C ASP A 466 -13.69 23.27 19.40
N ALA A 467 -14.89 23.51 18.86
CA ALA A 467 -16.05 23.92 19.64
C ALA A 467 -16.45 22.87 20.70
N LYS A 468 -16.40 21.58 20.37
CA LYS A 468 -16.68 20.49 21.33
C LYS A 468 -15.67 20.44 22.49
N LYS A 469 -14.45 20.91 22.29
CA LYS A 469 -13.40 20.95 23.32
C LYS A 469 -13.55 22.12 24.29
N MET A 470 -14.30 23.15 23.92
CA MET A 470 -14.50 24.35 24.75
C MET A 470 -15.53 24.11 25.86
N THR A 471 -15.45 22.97 26.56
CA THR A 471 -16.44 22.56 27.58
C THR A 471 -16.49 23.49 28.80
N ASN A 472 -15.46 24.31 29.01
CA ASN A 472 -15.32 25.20 30.17
C ASN A 472 -15.52 26.68 29.82
N MET A 473 -15.95 27.00 28.59
CA MET A 473 -16.22 28.37 28.16
C MET A 473 -17.71 28.67 28.21
N ALA A 474 -18.08 29.93 28.45
CA ALA A 474 -19.48 30.34 28.38
C ALA A 474 -20.01 30.18 26.96
N SER A 475 -21.29 29.84 26.82
CA SER A 475 -21.94 29.63 25.50
C SER A 475 -21.72 30.81 24.55
N GLU A 476 -21.78 32.05 25.07
CA GLU A 476 -21.51 33.27 24.29
C GLU A 476 -20.09 33.28 23.70
N GLN A 477 -19.07 32.91 24.48
CA GLN A 477 -17.68 32.88 24.01
C GLN A 477 -17.45 31.79 22.94
N ILE A 478 -18.15 30.66 23.06
CA ILE A 478 -18.11 29.58 22.04
C ILE A 478 -18.77 30.06 20.76
N VAL A 479 -19.90 30.77 20.86
CA VAL A 479 -20.59 31.37 19.71
C VAL A 479 -19.70 32.40 19.04
N ASP A 480 -19.08 33.31 19.79
CA ASP A 480 -18.16 34.32 19.25
C ASP A 480 -16.96 33.69 18.55
N PHE A 481 -16.35 32.66 19.15
CA PHE A 481 -15.28 31.89 18.51
C PHE A 481 -15.75 31.26 17.19
N CYS A 482 -16.94 30.64 17.18
CA CYS A 482 -17.49 30.01 15.99
C CYS A 482 -17.79 31.05 14.90
N VAL A 483 -18.38 32.20 15.24
CA VAL A 483 -18.67 33.29 14.31
C VAL A 483 -17.38 33.84 13.71
N GLN A 484 -16.38 34.13 14.54
CA GLN A 484 -15.08 34.63 14.07
C GLN A 484 -14.41 33.62 13.14
N ARG A 485 -14.42 32.33 13.51
CA ARG A 485 -13.77 31.29 12.71
C ARG A 485 -14.53 31.02 11.41
N LEU A 486 -15.86 31.00 11.43
CA LEU A 486 -16.68 30.92 10.22
C LEU A 486 -16.41 32.11 9.30
N GLY A 487 -16.30 33.32 9.84
CA GLY A 487 -15.93 34.51 9.07
C GLY A 487 -14.57 34.36 8.37
N GLN A 488 -13.56 33.83 9.07
CA GLN A 488 -12.24 33.55 8.48
C GLN A 488 -12.30 32.47 7.40
N ILE A 489 -13.03 31.38 7.65
CA ILE A 489 -13.22 30.28 6.70
C ILE A 489 -13.91 30.81 5.43
N ILE A 490 -15.01 31.55 5.57
CA ILE A 490 -15.75 32.13 4.44
C ILE A 490 -14.86 33.11 3.68
N GLY A 491 -14.14 34.00 4.39
CA GLY A 491 -13.23 34.97 3.77
C GLY A 491 -12.11 34.30 2.97
N ALA A 492 -11.47 33.27 3.52
CA ALA A 492 -10.39 32.53 2.85
C ALA A 492 -10.90 31.77 1.61
N ASN A 493 -12.10 31.18 1.68
CA ASN A 493 -12.69 30.48 0.54
C ASN A 493 -13.22 31.44 -0.53
N LYS A 494 -13.69 32.63 -0.14
CA LYS A 494 -14.08 33.68 -1.09
C LYS A 494 -12.87 34.21 -1.86
N ALA A 495 -11.74 34.46 -1.19
CA ALA A 495 -10.50 34.84 -1.84
C ALA A 495 -10.01 33.79 -2.85
N LEU A 496 -10.13 32.49 -2.51
CA LEU A 496 -9.81 31.38 -3.43
C LEU A 496 -10.71 31.32 -4.69
N LEU A 497 -11.92 31.89 -4.62
CA LEU A 497 -12.84 31.96 -5.76
C LEU A 497 -12.69 33.25 -6.58
N GLU A 498 -11.95 34.23 -6.05
CA GLU A 498 -11.78 35.58 -6.62
C GLU A 498 -10.34 35.84 -7.12
N GLU A 499 -9.35 35.01 -6.77
CA GLU A 499 -7.98 35.09 -7.29
C GLU A 499 -7.93 34.80 -8.81
N PRO A 500 -7.26 35.64 -9.63
CA PRO A 500 -7.08 35.38 -11.07
C PRO A 500 -6.17 34.17 -11.33
N ASP A 501 -6.41 33.49 -12.46
CA ASP A 501 -5.88 32.19 -12.93
C ASP A 501 -4.34 31.93 -12.85
N ASP A 502 -3.53 32.86 -12.35
CA ASP A 502 -2.08 32.86 -12.57
C ASP A 502 -1.23 32.06 -11.56
N GLU A 503 -1.79 31.54 -10.45
CA GLU A 503 -1.02 30.74 -9.48
C GLU A 503 -1.63 29.37 -9.12
N VAL A 504 -2.33 28.73 -10.05
CA VAL A 504 -2.61 27.28 -9.94
C VAL A 504 -1.33 26.51 -10.26
N PHE A 505 -0.55 26.22 -9.20
CA PHE A 505 0.76 25.56 -9.20
C PHE A 505 1.05 24.70 -10.44
N LEU A 506 1.93 25.28 -11.26
CA LEU A 506 3.07 24.58 -11.80
C LEU A 506 3.81 23.88 -10.64
N ALA A 507 3.67 22.57 -10.57
CA ALA A 507 4.54 21.67 -9.83
C ALA A 507 4.62 20.37 -10.62
#